data_AF-A0A8R1IJ38-F1
#
_entry.id   AF-A0A8R1IJ38-F1
#
_cell.length_a   1.000
_cell.length_b   1.000
_cell.length_c   1.000
_cell.angle_alpha   90.00
_cell.angle_beta   90.00
_cell.angle_gamma   90.00
#
_symmetry.space_group_name_H-M   'P 1'
#
loop_
_entity.id
_entity.type
_entity.pdbx_description
1 polymer ?
#
loop_
_entity_poly.entity_id
_entity_poly.type
_entity_poly.pdbx_seq_one_letter_code
_entity_poly.pdbx_strand_id
1 'polypeptide(L)'
;MSQIAASQQFHTDDEIKTSSKLFQQAAGVFARLRDTVLGMVQQDPTPDLMPDTLAALSALMVAQAQEAIYIKGYKDKMKATSMVKISAQIAEFYAEAQKLMQKDVVRGVWDKEWSAIVNGKTLAYAALAQFHQAEVNGENREIGEQLSRLAESLKLFETAQKYLPKDLTGIWDLYPAISKAHVAAKKDNDFIV
;
A
#
# COMPACT_ATOMS: atom_id res chain seq x y z
N MET A 1 12.95 -5.00 -14.23
CA MET A 1 12.82 -3.76 -13.43
C MET A 1 12.03 -4.01 -12.15
N SER A 2 10.79 -4.51 -12.22
CA SER A 2 9.97 -4.82 -11.04
C SER A 2 10.63 -5.80 -10.06
N GLN A 3 11.24 -6.89 -10.54
CA GLN A 3 11.95 -7.85 -9.68
C GLN A 3 13.16 -7.23 -8.96
N ILE A 4 13.92 -6.35 -9.62
CA ILE A 4 15.08 -5.66 -9.03
C ILE A 4 14.61 -4.65 -7.98
N ALA A 5 13.48 -3.98 -8.23
CA ALA A 5 12.86 -3.07 -7.28
C ALA A 5 12.37 -3.81 -6.03
N ALA A 6 11.75 -4.98 -6.21
CA ALA A 6 11.25 -5.83 -5.13
C ALA A 6 12.37 -6.51 -4.33
N SER A 7 13.55 -6.74 -4.93
CA SER A 7 14.70 -7.35 -4.24
C SER A 7 15.53 -6.35 -3.43
N GLN A 8 15.20 -5.06 -3.44
CA GLN A 8 15.87 -4.08 -2.60
C GLN A 8 15.56 -4.36 -1.13
N GLN A 9 16.55 -4.21 -0.25
CA GLN A 9 16.36 -4.41 1.18
C GLN A 9 15.75 -3.19 1.89
N PHE A 10 15.64 -2.06 1.18
CA PHE A 10 15.12 -0.80 1.70
C PHE A 10 15.83 -0.36 2.99
N HIS A 11 17.12 -0.66 3.17
CA HIS A 11 17.90 -0.26 4.32
C HIS A 11 18.45 1.16 4.17
N THR A 12 18.83 1.54 2.94
CA THR A 12 19.39 2.85 2.62
C THR A 12 18.43 3.72 1.79
N ASP A 13 18.63 5.04 1.83
CA ASP A 13 17.85 5.99 1.04
C ASP A 13 18.00 5.75 -0.47
N ASP A 14 19.21 5.38 -0.90
CA ASP A 14 19.51 5.08 -2.30
C ASP A 14 18.76 3.83 -2.80
N GLU A 15 18.68 2.78 -1.98
CA GLU A 15 17.89 1.58 -2.29
C GLU A 15 16.39 1.92 -2.42
N ILE A 16 15.85 2.71 -1.49
CA ILE A 16 14.43 3.10 -1.50
C ILE A 16 14.14 3.96 -2.73
N LYS A 17 14.99 4.95 -3.03
CA LYS A 17 14.87 5.82 -4.21
C LYS A 17 14.98 5.02 -5.51
N THR A 18 15.92 4.07 -5.56
CA THR A 18 16.12 3.18 -6.71
C THR A 18 14.89 2.30 -6.92
N SER A 19 14.37 1.69 -5.84
CA SER A 19 13.16 0.86 -5.90
C SER A 19 11.96 1.66 -6.43
N SER A 20 11.68 2.83 -5.85
CA SER A 20 10.59 3.70 -6.30
C SER A 20 10.73 4.08 -7.79
N LYS A 21 11.94 4.44 -8.23
CA LYS A 21 12.22 4.76 -9.63
C LYS A 21 11.98 3.56 -10.55
N LEU A 22 12.46 2.37 -10.19
CA LEU A 22 12.33 1.17 -10.99
C LEU A 22 10.87 0.70 -11.09
N PHE A 23 10.09 0.83 -10.02
CA PHE A 23 8.64 0.59 -10.06
C PHE A 23 7.92 1.58 -10.99
N GLN A 24 8.22 2.87 -10.89
CA GLN A 24 7.64 3.88 -11.80
C GLN A 24 8.01 3.62 -13.27
N GLN A 25 9.25 3.21 -13.54
CA GLN A 25 9.67 2.83 -14.89
C GLN A 25 8.93 1.58 -15.39
N ALA A 26 8.77 0.57 -14.54
CA ALA A 26 7.98 -0.62 -14.88
C ALA A 26 6.52 -0.27 -15.18
N ALA A 27 5.90 0.60 -14.37
CA ALA A 27 4.55 1.12 -14.63
C ALA A 27 4.46 1.78 -16.01
N GLY A 28 5.39 2.68 -16.33
CA GLY A 28 5.43 3.37 -17.62
C GLY A 28 5.61 2.41 -18.81
N VAL A 29 6.44 1.36 -18.66
CA VAL A 29 6.59 0.33 -19.70
C VAL A 29 5.31 -0.46 -19.90
N PHE A 30 4.64 -0.91 -18.83
CA PHE A 30 3.36 -1.60 -18.95
C PHE A 30 2.27 -0.72 -19.56
N ALA A 31 2.19 0.54 -19.15
CA ALA A 31 1.27 1.51 -19.75
C ALA A 31 1.55 1.73 -21.25
N ARG A 32 2.82 1.83 -21.65
CA ARG A 32 3.18 1.97 -23.05
C ARG A 32 2.81 0.73 -23.86
N LEU A 33 3.12 -0.46 -23.34
CA LEU A 33 2.76 -1.71 -24.00
C LEU A 33 1.25 -1.84 -24.16
N ARG A 34 0.46 -1.50 -23.13
CA ARG A 34 -1.01 -1.51 -23.20
C ARG A 34 -1.52 -0.74 -24.41
N ASP A 35 -0.93 0.41 -24.70
CA ASP A 35 -1.36 1.31 -25.77
C ASP A 35 -0.88 0.88 -27.17
N THR A 36 0.17 0.06 -27.27
CA THR A 36 0.79 -0.28 -28.56
C THR A 36 0.69 -1.75 -28.95
N VAL A 37 0.50 -2.66 -28.00
CA VAL A 37 0.67 -4.12 -28.21
C VAL A 37 -0.19 -4.66 -29.35
N LEU A 38 -1.46 -4.25 -29.45
CA LEU A 38 -2.37 -4.72 -30.49
C LEU A 38 -1.94 -4.30 -31.91
N GLY A 39 -1.15 -3.24 -32.05
CA GLY A 39 -0.60 -2.81 -33.35
C GLY A 39 0.79 -3.40 -33.65
N MET A 40 1.43 -4.07 -32.68
CA MET A 40 2.79 -4.61 -32.82
C MET A 40 2.79 -6.09 -33.22
N VAL A 41 1.70 -6.81 -33.00
CA VAL A 41 1.57 -8.24 -33.31
C VAL A 41 0.48 -8.48 -34.36
N GLN A 42 0.70 -9.47 -35.24
CA GLN A 42 -0.27 -9.83 -36.28
C GLN A 42 -1.37 -10.77 -35.76
N GLN A 43 -1.14 -11.45 -34.65
CA GLN A 43 -2.09 -12.32 -33.96
C GLN A 43 -2.43 -11.73 -32.60
N ASP A 44 -3.55 -12.16 -32.02
CA ASP A 44 -3.93 -11.74 -30.67
C ASP A 44 -2.79 -12.03 -29.67
N PRO A 45 -2.42 -11.05 -28.83
CA PRO A 45 -1.42 -11.26 -27.79
C PRO A 45 -1.83 -12.38 -26.84
N THR A 46 -0.84 -12.99 -26.20
CA THR A 46 -1.09 -13.89 -25.07
C THR A 46 -1.77 -13.13 -23.92
N PRO A 47 -2.54 -13.82 -23.04
CA PRO A 47 -3.34 -13.16 -21.99
C PRO A 47 -2.55 -12.22 -21.06
N ASP A 48 -1.27 -12.49 -20.83
CA ASP A 48 -0.35 -11.67 -20.05
C ASP A 48 -0.01 -10.31 -20.71
N LEU A 49 -0.08 -10.26 -22.05
CA LEU A 49 0.17 -9.06 -22.86
C LEU A 49 -1.12 -8.37 -23.33
N MET A 50 -2.29 -8.84 -22.88
CA MET A 50 -3.54 -8.17 -23.18
C MET A 50 -3.63 -6.81 -22.47
N PRO A 51 -4.27 -5.79 -23.08
CA PRO A 51 -4.34 -4.44 -22.51
C PRO A 51 -4.87 -4.38 -21.07
N ASP A 52 -5.87 -5.19 -20.72
CA ASP A 52 -6.40 -5.22 -19.35
C ASP A 52 -5.38 -5.75 -18.33
N THR A 53 -4.58 -6.76 -18.72
CA THR A 53 -3.51 -7.31 -17.85
C THR A 53 -2.42 -6.27 -17.66
N LEU A 54 -2.00 -5.63 -18.75
CA LEU A 54 -0.99 -4.57 -18.73
C LEU A 54 -1.45 -3.35 -17.92
N ALA A 55 -2.74 -2.99 -17.99
CA ALA A 55 -3.31 -1.93 -17.17
C ALA A 55 -3.25 -2.26 -15.67
N ALA A 56 -3.63 -3.49 -15.30
CA ALA A 56 -3.54 -3.95 -13.92
C ALA A 56 -2.09 -4.00 -13.40
N LEU A 57 -1.15 -4.53 -14.21
CA LEU A 57 0.28 -4.54 -13.88
C LEU A 57 0.82 -3.12 -13.70
N SER A 58 0.45 -2.19 -14.59
CA SER A 58 0.84 -0.78 -14.49
C SER A 58 0.35 -0.17 -13.17
N ALA A 59 -0.93 -0.36 -12.84
CA ALA A 59 -1.51 0.17 -11.59
C ALA A 59 -0.83 -0.42 -10.35
N LEU A 60 -0.55 -1.73 -10.37
CA LEU A 60 0.16 -2.41 -9.28
C LEU A 60 1.56 -1.84 -9.06
N MET A 61 2.31 -1.57 -10.14
CA MET A 61 3.65 -0.98 -10.05
C MET A 61 3.59 0.45 -9.48
N VAL A 62 2.57 1.25 -9.82
CA VAL A 62 2.37 2.59 -9.24
C VAL A 62 2.11 2.49 -7.74
N ALA A 63 1.27 1.56 -7.29
CA ALA A 63 1.03 1.33 -5.87
C ALA A 63 2.32 1.00 -5.12
N GLN A 64 3.11 0.05 -5.63
CA GLN A 64 4.40 -0.34 -5.04
C GLN A 64 5.45 0.78 -5.04
N ALA A 65 5.47 1.63 -6.08
CA ALA A 65 6.34 2.81 -6.10
C ALA A 65 6.01 3.79 -4.97
N GLN A 66 4.72 3.95 -4.66
CA GLN A 66 4.25 4.81 -3.58
C GLN A 66 4.54 4.21 -2.19
N GLU A 67 4.53 2.88 -2.05
CA GLU A 67 5.01 2.22 -0.81
C GLU A 67 6.46 2.58 -0.49
N ALA A 68 7.34 2.56 -1.49
CA ALA A 68 8.73 2.96 -1.30
C ALA A 68 8.83 4.42 -0.81
N ILE A 69 7.96 5.31 -1.29
CA ILE A 69 7.88 6.70 -0.82
C ILE A 69 7.39 6.75 0.64
N TYR A 70 6.42 5.93 1.02
CA TYR A 70 5.99 5.81 2.42
C TYR A 70 7.14 5.36 3.33
N ILE A 71 7.87 4.30 2.95
CA ILE A 71 9.00 3.79 3.73
C ILE A 71 10.04 4.89 3.96
N LYS A 72 10.36 5.65 2.90
CA LYS A 72 11.24 6.81 3.00
C LYS A 72 10.68 7.87 3.96
N GLY A 73 9.42 8.28 3.76
CA GLY A 73 8.79 9.32 4.57
C GLY A 73 8.71 8.95 6.05
N TYR A 74 8.46 7.69 6.35
CA TYR A 74 8.45 7.17 7.71
C TYR A 74 9.86 7.19 8.33
N LYS A 75 10.89 6.75 7.60
CA LYS A 75 12.29 6.83 8.06
C LYS A 75 12.76 8.26 8.30
N ASP A 76 12.38 9.18 7.42
CA ASP A 76 12.68 10.61 7.51
C ASP A 76 11.88 11.32 8.61
N LYS A 77 10.96 10.62 9.30
CA LYS A 77 10.06 11.17 10.30
C LYS A 77 9.27 12.37 9.76
N MET A 78 8.74 12.24 8.55
CA MET A 78 7.84 13.23 7.97
C MET A 78 6.63 13.46 8.88
N LYS A 79 6.06 14.66 8.82
CA LYS A 79 4.88 15.04 9.61
C LYS A 79 3.74 14.04 9.42
N ALA A 80 3.02 13.73 10.49
CA ALA A 80 1.87 12.83 10.48
C ALA A 80 0.84 13.21 9.39
N THR A 81 0.56 14.50 9.21
CA THR A 81 -0.33 15.01 8.14
C THR A 81 0.10 14.62 6.72
N SER A 82 1.41 14.53 6.45
CA SER A 82 1.93 14.03 5.17
C SER A 82 1.79 12.51 5.08
N MET A 83 2.08 11.81 6.18
CA MET A 83 1.98 10.35 6.24
C MET A 83 0.53 9.86 6.04
N VAL A 84 -0.46 10.58 6.57
CA VAL A 84 -1.89 10.32 6.30
C VAL A 84 -2.17 10.30 4.80
N LYS A 85 -1.77 11.35 4.09
CA LYS A 85 -2.03 11.50 2.65
C LYS A 85 -1.32 10.43 1.84
N ILE A 86 -0.06 10.14 2.17
CA ILE A 86 0.72 9.12 1.49
C ILE A 86 0.08 7.75 1.67
N SER A 87 -0.26 7.36 2.91
CA SER A 87 -0.89 6.07 3.20
C SER A 87 -2.27 5.93 2.54
N ALA A 88 -3.10 6.96 2.59
CA ALA A 88 -4.40 6.96 1.94
C ALA A 88 -4.27 6.77 0.42
N GLN A 89 -3.32 7.47 -0.21
CA GLN A 89 -3.08 7.34 -1.64
C GLN A 89 -2.61 5.93 -2.04
N ILE A 90 -1.79 5.28 -1.21
CA ILE A 90 -1.35 3.90 -1.46
C ILE A 90 -2.53 2.95 -1.42
N ALA A 91 -3.42 3.09 -0.42
CA ALA A 91 -4.62 2.27 -0.32
C ALA A 91 -5.51 2.44 -1.56
N GLU A 92 -5.69 3.67 -2.05
CA GLU A 92 -6.44 3.96 -3.28
C GLU A 92 -5.78 3.31 -4.52
N PHE A 93 -4.47 3.39 -4.66
CA PHE A 93 -3.76 2.77 -5.79
C PHE A 93 -3.88 1.24 -5.76
N TYR A 94 -3.79 0.61 -4.59
CA TYR A 94 -4.04 -0.82 -4.48
C TYR A 94 -5.50 -1.20 -4.75
N ALA A 95 -6.46 -0.39 -4.32
CA ALA A 95 -7.87 -0.60 -4.64
C ALA A 95 -8.15 -0.52 -6.14
N GLU A 96 -7.54 0.44 -6.86
CA GLU A 96 -7.66 0.53 -8.31
C GLU A 96 -6.98 -0.66 -9.00
N ALA A 97 -5.78 -1.05 -8.56
CA ALA A 97 -5.12 -2.25 -9.07
C ALA A 97 -5.99 -3.51 -8.85
N GLN A 98 -6.60 -3.66 -7.68
CA GLN A 98 -7.50 -4.76 -7.34
C GLN A 98 -8.70 -4.81 -8.29
N LYS A 99 -9.35 -3.66 -8.53
CA LYS A 99 -10.49 -3.55 -9.44
C LYS A 99 -10.12 -4.00 -10.86
N LEU A 100 -8.94 -3.60 -11.36
CA LEU A 100 -8.45 -4.02 -12.67
C LEU A 100 -8.15 -5.52 -12.71
N MET A 101 -7.50 -6.06 -11.67
CA MET A 101 -7.20 -7.50 -11.56
C MET A 101 -8.46 -8.38 -11.48
N GLN A 102 -9.56 -7.85 -10.93
CA GLN A 102 -10.81 -8.58 -10.74
C GLN A 102 -11.73 -8.60 -11.97
N LYS A 103 -11.42 -7.87 -13.04
CA LYS A 103 -12.19 -7.93 -14.29
C LYS A 103 -12.22 -9.37 -14.81
N ASP A 104 -13.38 -9.85 -15.25
CA ASP A 104 -13.56 -11.26 -15.63
C ASP A 104 -12.59 -11.72 -16.72
N VAL A 105 -12.23 -10.81 -17.64
CA VAL A 105 -11.27 -11.04 -18.74
C VAL A 105 -9.84 -11.36 -18.28
N VAL A 106 -9.43 -10.91 -17.09
CA VAL A 106 -8.07 -11.12 -16.57
C VAL A 106 -8.03 -11.83 -15.22
N ARG A 107 -9.18 -12.08 -14.58
CA ARG A 107 -9.24 -12.71 -13.25
C ARG A 107 -8.51 -14.05 -13.21
N GLY A 108 -8.57 -14.83 -14.30
CA GLY A 108 -7.91 -16.13 -14.41
C GLY A 108 -6.40 -16.08 -14.67
N VAL A 109 -5.82 -14.89 -14.92
CA VAL A 109 -4.39 -14.72 -15.22
C VAL A 109 -3.56 -14.62 -13.94
N TRP A 110 -4.15 -14.20 -12.82
CA TRP A 110 -3.44 -13.94 -11.58
C TRP A 110 -3.38 -15.17 -10.68
N ASP A 111 -2.22 -15.39 -10.04
CA ASP A 111 -2.16 -16.31 -8.91
C ASP A 111 -3.04 -15.79 -7.78
N LYS A 112 -3.73 -16.71 -7.09
CA LYS A 112 -4.64 -16.36 -5.98
C LYS A 112 -3.96 -15.55 -4.89
N GLU A 113 -2.67 -15.78 -4.67
CA GLU A 113 -1.85 -15.08 -3.70
C GLU A 113 -1.74 -13.57 -4.02
N TRP A 114 -1.60 -13.19 -5.29
CA TRP A 114 -1.52 -11.77 -5.68
C TRP A 114 -2.80 -11.01 -5.35
N SER A 115 -3.96 -11.63 -5.56
CA SER A 115 -5.25 -11.03 -5.18
C SER A 115 -5.35 -10.82 -3.67
N ALA A 116 -4.85 -11.78 -2.87
CA ALA A 116 -4.80 -11.64 -1.42
C ALA A 116 -3.82 -10.54 -0.99
N ILE A 117 -2.60 -10.50 -1.55
CA ILE A 117 -1.59 -9.49 -1.24
C ILE A 117 -2.10 -8.09 -1.53
N VAL A 118 -2.69 -7.85 -2.70
CA VAL A 118 -3.23 -6.54 -3.08
C VAL A 118 -4.33 -6.12 -2.11
N ASN A 119 -5.29 -7.00 -1.82
CA ASN A 119 -6.37 -6.70 -0.88
C ASN A 119 -5.83 -6.42 0.54
N GLY A 120 -4.88 -7.23 0.99
CA GLY A 120 -4.22 -7.07 2.28
C GLY A 120 -3.49 -5.74 2.40
N LYS A 121 -2.74 -5.34 1.35
CA LYS A 121 -2.05 -4.05 1.29
C LYS A 121 -3.00 -2.86 1.25
N THR A 122 -4.12 -2.94 0.51
CA THR A 122 -5.19 -1.93 0.56
C THR A 122 -5.62 -1.66 2.01
N LEU A 123 -5.91 -2.74 2.75
CA LEU A 123 -6.34 -2.66 4.15
C LEU A 123 -5.23 -2.14 5.08
N ALA A 124 -4.00 -2.62 4.90
CA ALA A 124 -2.87 -2.22 5.74
C ALA A 124 -2.57 -0.72 5.61
N TYR A 125 -2.55 -0.18 4.39
CA TYR A 125 -2.31 1.25 4.18
C TYR A 125 -3.50 2.12 4.57
N ALA A 126 -4.74 1.62 4.45
CA ALA A 126 -5.89 2.28 5.04
C ALA A 126 -5.77 2.36 6.56
N ALA A 127 -5.30 1.29 7.22
CA ALA A 127 -5.02 1.29 8.65
C ALA A 127 -3.94 2.31 9.02
N LEU A 128 -2.84 2.37 8.27
CA LEU A 128 -1.77 3.36 8.49
C LEU A 128 -2.26 4.80 8.32
N ALA A 129 -3.16 5.06 7.38
CA ALA A 129 -3.78 6.37 7.24
C ALA A 129 -4.59 6.74 8.50
N GLN A 130 -5.36 5.80 9.06
CA GLN A 130 -6.08 6.01 10.33
C GLN A 130 -5.11 6.24 11.49
N PHE A 131 -4.04 5.46 11.58
CA PHE A 131 -3.02 5.61 12.63
C PHE A 131 -2.37 7.00 12.61
N HIS A 132 -1.84 7.44 11.46
CA HIS A 132 -1.22 8.75 11.35
C HIS A 132 -2.23 9.88 11.56
N GLN A 133 -3.50 9.67 11.21
CA GLN A 133 -4.54 10.65 11.48
C GLN A 133 -4.80 10.75 12.99
N ALA A 134 -4.76 9.63 13.71
CA ALA A 134 -4.84 9.63 15.17
C ALA A 134 -3.67 10.39 15.82
N GLU A 135 -2.46 10.31 15.27
CA GLU A 135 -1.32 11.11 15.73
C GLU A 135 -1.62 12.61 15.61
N VAL A 136 -2.19 13.05 14.48
CA VAL A 136 -2.64 14.44 14.29
C VAL A 136 -3.72 14.84 15.30
N ASN A 137 -4.73 13.99 15.52
CA ASN A 137 -5.78 14.25 16.52
C ASN A 137 -5.19 14.34 17.93
N GLY A 138 -4.21 13.50 18.27
CA GLY A 138 -3.48 13.56 19.54
C GLY A 138 -2.72 14.87 19.73
N GLU A 139 -2.02 15.35 18.69
CA GLU A 139 -1.36 16.67 18.70
C GLU A 139 -2.36 17.82 18.94
N ASN A 140 -3.58 17.69 18.40
CA ASN A 140 -4.67 18.65 18.58
C ASN A 140 -5.45 18.47 19.90
N ARG A 141 -5.10 17.47 20.73
CA ARG A 141 -5.81 17.10 21.97
C ARG A 141 -7.26 16.64 21.75
N GLU A 142 -7.57 16.11 20.56
CA GLU A 142 -8.86 15.55 20.19
C GLU A 142 -8.92 14.06 20.58
N ILE A 143 -8.89 13.77 21.89
CA ILE A 143 -8.67 12.42 22.43
C ILE A 143 -9.73 11.40 21.97
N GLY A 144 -11.00 11.81 21.87
CA GLY A 144 -12.08 10.95 21.40
C GLY A 144 -11.91 10.50 19.94
N GLU A 145 -11.56 11.45 19.06
CA GLU A 145 -11.25 11.16 17.65
C GLU A 145 -9.99 10.31 17.53
N GLN A 146 -8.93 10.64 18.29
CA GLN A 146 -7.71 9.84 18.34
C GLN A 146 -8.01 8.38 18.70
N LEU A 147 -8.83 8.13 19.73
CA LEU A 147 -9.19 6.79 20.16
C LEU A 147 -9.99 6.04 19.08
N SER A 148 -10.97 6.70 18.47
CA SER A 148 -11.78 6.14 17.39
C SER A 148 -10.92 5.72 16.20
N ARG A 149 -9.98 6.60 15.78
CA ARG A 149 -9.04 6.35 14.69
C ARG A 149 -8.10 5.19 14.99
N LEU A 150 -7.55 5.12 16.21
CA LEU A 150 -6.68 4.01 16.63
C LEU A 150 -7.43 2.68 16.65
N ALA A 151 -8.68 2.66 17.12
CA ALA A 151 -9.50 1.46 17.12
C ALA A 151 -9.79 0.95 15.70
N GLU A 152 -10.14 1.84 14.77
CA GLU A 152 -10.35 1.47 13.36
C GLU A 152 -9.04 1.00 12.71
N SER A 153 -7.92 1.66 13.00
CA SER A 153 -6.59 1.21 12.54
C SER A 153 -6.28 -0.22 12.98
N LEU A 154 -6.54 -0.58 14.23
CA LEU A 154 -6.28 -1.94 14.73
C LEU A 154 -7.15 -2.97 14.01
N LYS A 155 -8.45 -2.70 13.88
CA LYS A 155 -9.40 -3.59 13.19
C LYS A 155 -9.02 -3.83 11.72
N LEU A 156 -8.62 -2.78 11.02
CA LEU A 156 -8.17 -2.89 9.63
C LEU A 156 -6.89 -3.73 9.54
N PHE A 157 -5.93 -3.53 10.45
CA PHE A 157 -4.70 -4.33 10.48
C PHE A 157 -4.94 -5.81 10.81
N GLU A 158 -5.79 -6.12 11.80
CA GLU A 158 -6.19 -7.50 12.11
C GLU A 158 -6.83 -8.19 10.90
N THR A 159 -7.60 -7.44 10.10
CA THR A 159 -8.19 -7.94 8.87
C THR A 159 -7.12 -8.15 7.79
N ALA A 160 -6.18 -7.21 7.64
CA ALA A 160 -5.08 -7.32 6.69
C ALA A 160 -4.18 -8.54 6.95
N GLN A 161 -3.97 -8.92 8.23
CA GLN A 161 -3.17 -10.09 8.62
C GLN A 161 -3.71 -11.42 8.11
N LYS A 162 -4.99 -11.47 7.73
CA LYS A 162 -5.60 -12.67 7.16
C LYS A 162 -5.20 -12.89 5.69
N TYR A 163 -4.75 -11.84 5.01
CA TYR A 163 -4.42 -11.86 3.58
C TYR A 163 -2.92 -11.79 3.30
N LEU A 164 -2.16 -11.21 4.22
CA LEU A 164 -0.73 -10.95 4.06
C LEU A 164 0.12 -11.99 4.80
N PRO A 165 1.31 -12.32 4.28
CA PRO A 165 2.27 -13.16 4.98
C PRO A 165 2.65 -12.57 6.34
N LYS A 166 2.77 -13.43 7.36
CA LYS A 166 3.09 -13.02 8.74
C LYS A 166 4.53 -12.53 8.90
N ASP A 167 5.41 -12.91 8.00
CA ASP A 167 6.82 -12.56 7.93
C ASP A 167 7.09 -11.27 7.13
N LEU A 168 6.04 -10.59 6.64
CA LEU A 168 6.17 -9.33 5.92
C LEU A 168 6.71 -8.22 6.83
N THR A 169 8.01 -7.94 6.73
CA THR A 169 8.69 -6.92 7.52
C THR A 169 8.24 -5.50 7.16
N GLY A 170 8.39 -4.54 8.08
CA GLY A 170 8.02 -3.14 7.89
C GLY A 170 6.56 -2.82 8.25
N ILE A 171 5.59 -3.36 7.49
CA ILE A 171 4.16 -3.07 7.73
C ILE A 171 3.72 -3.56 9.13
N TRP A 172 4.15 -4.76 9.52
CA TRP A 172 3.80 -5.33 10.83
C TRP A 172 4.54 -4.71 12.00
N ASP A 173 5.70 -4.09 11.76
CA ASP A 173 6.52 -3.49 12.82
C ASP A 173 5.81 -2.30 13.48
N LEU A 174 4.80 -1.73 12.82
CA LEU A 174 3.97 -0.63 13.31
C LEU A 174 2.81 -1.10 14.18
N TYR A 175 2.41 -2.37 14.08
CA TYR A 175 1.27 -2.91 14.83
C TYR A 175 1.43 -2.78 16.37
N PRO A 176 2.60 -3.12 16.97
CA PRO A 176 2.81 -2.91 18.41
C PRO A 176 2.73 -1.44 18.82
N ALA A 177 3.21 -0.52 17.96
CA ALA A 177 3.15 0.91 18.23
C ALA A 177 1.71 1.43 18.26
N ILE A 178 0.87 0.99 17.30
CA ILE A 178 -0.55 1.33 17.22
C ILE A 178 -1.30 0.80 18.45
N SER A 179 -1.06 -0.45 18.82
CA SER A 179 -1.69 -1.07 20.00
C SER A 179 -1.30 -0.33 21.29
N LYS A 180 -0.02 0.00 21.45
CA LYS A 180 0.46 0.79 22.60
C LYS A 180 -0.17 2.19 22.62
N ALA A 181 -0.25 2.87 21.46
CA ALA A 181 -0.87 4.18 21.35
C ALA A 181 -2.36 4.14 21.72
N HIS A 182 -3.10 3.10 21.29
CA HIS A 182 -4.49 2.90 21.64
C HIS A 182 -4.68 2.71 23.16
N VAL A 183 -3.85 1.88 23.79
CA VAL A 183 -3.91 1.68 25.26
C VAL A 183 -3.61 2.97 26.02
N ALA A 184 -2.62 3.75 25.56
CA ALA A 184 -2.28 5.02 26.16
C ALA A 184 -3.42 6.05 26.02
N ALA A 185 -3.95 6.24 24.82
CA ALA A 185 -5.05 7.17 24.56
C ALA A 185 -6.32 6.77 25.34
N LYS A 186 -6.62 5.47 25.44
CA LYS A 186 -7.74 4.97 26.25
C LYS A 186 -7.55 5.31 27.72
N LYS A 187 -6.35 5.06 28.26
CA LYS A 187 -6.03 5.38 29.64
C LYS A 187 -6.25 6.86 29.90
N ASP A 188 -5.68 7.74 29.08
CA ASP A 188 -5.79 9.19 29.26
C ASP A 188 -7.25 9.67 29.19
N ASN A 189 -8.07 9.10 28.29
CA ASN A 189 -9.49 9.36 28.23
C ASN A 189 -10.22 8.95 29.53
N ASP A 190 -9.91 7.77 30.06
CA ASP A 190 -10.54 7.22 31.28
C ASP A 190 -10.15 7.99 32.57
N PHE A 191 -9.07 8.79 32.56
CA PHE A 191 -8.67 9.64 33.70
C PHE A 191 -9.19 11.08 33.62
N ILE A 192 -9.63 11.53 32.45
CA ILE A 192 -10.11 12.91 32.22
C ILE A 192 -11.64 13.02 32.39
N VAL A 193 -12.36 11.91 32.20
CA VAL A 193 -13.82 11.79 32.44
C VAL A 193 -14.10 11.45 33.91
#